data_AF-A0A948W0R1-F1
#
_entry.id   AF-A0A948W0R1-F1
#
_cell.length_a   1.000
_cell.length_b   1.000
_cell.length_c   1.000
_cell.angle_alpha   90.00
_cell.angle_beta   90.00
_cell.angle_gamma   90.00
#
_symmetry.space_group_name_H-M   'P 1'
#
loop_
_entity.id
_entity.type
_entity.pdbx_description
1 polymer ?
#
loop_
_entity_poly.entity_id
_entity_poly.type
_entity_poly.pdbx_seq_one_letter_code
_entity_poly.pdbx_strand_id
1 'polypeptide(L)' 'PDLRVRPAIEVIRTRFDNRLTDNGEPRRDSLVAPEVELLWWPGKWRIEAEAKYIFAGSNEPARDREGYRLSLSVGYAF' A
#
# COMPACT_ATOMS: atom_id res chain seq x y z
N PRO A 1 6.67 -25.42 -8.46
CA PRO A 1 5.98 -24.26 -9.08
C PRO A 1 6.64 -22.96 -8.63
N ASP A 2 7.23 -22.21 -9.57
CA ASP A 2 7.97 -20.97 -9.26
C ASP A 2 7.04 -19.76 -9.13
N LEU A 3 5.89 -19.97 -8.50
CA LEU A 3 4.82 -18.99 -8.34
C LEU A 3 4.46 -18.88 -6.86
N ARG A 4 4.48 -17.66 -6.33
CA ARG A 4 4.02 -17.32 -4.99
C ARG A 4 3.02 -16.18 -5.07
N VAL A 5 1.89 -16.37 -4.40
CA VAL A 5 0.87 -15.33 -4.19
C VAL A 5 0.76 -15.07 -2.70
N ARG A 6 0.75 -13.80 -2.30
CA ARG A 6 0.63 -13.37 -0.90
C ARG A 6 -0.50 -12.35 -0.76
N PRO A 7 -1.71 -12.77 -0.37
CA PRO A 7 -2.72 -11.82 0.08
C PRO A 7 -2.36 -11.31 1.48
N ALA A 8 -2.58 -10.03 1.72
CA ALA A 8 -2.40 -9.40 3.03
C ALA A 8 -3.37 -8.22 3.22
N ILE A 9 -3.47 -7.75 4.46
CA ILE A 9 -4.16 -6.51 4.81
C ILE A 9 -3.21 -5.70 5.68
N GLU A 10 -2.80 -4.53 5.20
CA GLU A 10 -2.01 -3.60 5.98
C GLU A 10 -2.92 -2.66 6.77
N VAL A 11 -2.64 -2.49 8.06
CA VAL A 11 -3.31 -1.51 8.92
C VAL A 11 -2.26 -0.64 9.59
N ILE A 12 -2.26 0.65 9.27
CA ILE A 12 -1.39 1.64 9.91
C ILE A 12 -2.25 2.68 10.63
N ARG A 13 -1.82 3.05 11.83
CA ARG A 13 -2.36 4.19 12.57
C ARG A 13 -1.20 5.11 12.92
N THR A 14 -1.26 6.36 12.49
CA THR A 14 -0.19 7.33 12.69
C THR A 14 -0.73 8.53 13.46
N ARG A 15 0.03 8.96 14.48
CA ARG A 15 -0.27 10.16 15.25
C ARG A 15 0.84 11.19 15.01
N PHE A 16 0.46 12.45 14.96
CA PHE A 16 1.38 13.56 14.77
C PHE A 16 1.12 14.61 15.85
N ASP A 17 1.69 14.39 17.03
CA ASP A 17 1.39 15.19 18.22
C ASP A 17 1.78 16.68 18.05
N ASN A 18 2.78 16.96 17.22
CA ASN A 18 3.25 18.32 16.92
C ASN A 18 2.71 18.90 15.60
N ARG A 19 1.74 18.22 14.95
CA ARG A 19 1.13 18.70 13.71
C ARG A 19 -0.36 18.84 13.92
N LEU A 20 -0.80 20.09 14.00
CA LEU A 20 -2.21 20.42 14.21
C LEU A 20 -2.96 20.39 12.88
N THR A 21 -4.24 20.02 12.95
CA THR A 21 -5.23 20.22 11.89
C THR A 21 -5.67 21.68 11.86
N ASP A 22 -6.46 22.06 10.86
CA ASP A 22 -7.05 23.41 10.76
C ASP A 22 -7.94 23.76 11.98
N ASN A 23 -8.44 22.75 12.69
CA ASN A 23 -9.23 22.90 13.92
C ASN A 23 -8.37 22.93 15.20
N GLY A 24 -7.04 22.93 15.09
CA GLY A 24 -6.13 22.97 16.23
C GLY A 24 -5.97 21.66 17.00
N GLU A 25 -6.49 20.54 16.48
CA GLU A 25 -6.31 19.22 17.10
C GLU A 25 -5.05 18.51 16.58
N PRO A 26 -4.36 17.69 17.38
CA PRO A 26 -3.29 16.84 16.87
C PRO A 26 -3.77 15.92 15.75
N ARG A 27 -3.00 15.86 14.65
CA ARG A 27 -3.39 15.06 13.49
C ARG A 27 -3.26 13.57 13.76
N ARG A 28 -4.26 12.82 13.32
CA ARG A 28 -4.35 11.37 13.40
C ARG A 28 -4.77 10.83 12.04
N ASP A 29 -3.91 9.96 11.49
CA ASP A 29 -4.14 9.33 10.20
C ASP A 29 -4.33 7.82 10.40
N SER A 30 -5.17 7.22 9.58
CA SER A 30 -5.36 5.78 9.47
C SER A 30 -5.17 5.34 8.02
N LEU A 31 -4.67 4.13 7.85
CA LEU A 31 -4.60 3.45 6.57
C LEU A 31 -5.03 2.01 6.76
N VAL A 32 -5.97 1.57 5.93
CA VAL A 32 -6.31 0.16 5.77
C VAL A 32 -6.14 -0.17 4.30
N ALA A 33 -5.41 -1.23 4.00
CA ALA A 33 -5.15 -1.54 2.61
C ALA A 33 -5.04 -3.05 2.36
N PRO A 34 -6.10 -3.68 1.83
CA PRO A 34 -6.00 -5.01 1.28
C PRO A 34 -5.06 -5.01 0.08
N GLU A 35 -4.17 -6.00 0.03
CA GLU A 35 -3.16 -6.14 -1.00
C GLU A 35 -2.96 -7.59 -1.41
N VAL A 36 -2.49 -7.78 -2.63
CA VAL A 36 -2.00 -9.06 -3.13
C VAL A 36 -0.68 -8.84 -3.83
N GLU A 37 0.31 -9.63 -3.44
CA GLU A 37 1.60 -9.67 -4.11
C GLU A 37 1.76 -10.98 -4.89
N LEU A 38 2.42 -10.88 -6.02
CA LEU A 38 2.75 -11.97 -6.94
C LEU A 38 4.26 -11.99 -7.14
N LEU A 39 4.86 -13.16 -6.99
CA LEU A 39 6.25 -13.42 -7.37
C LEU A 39 6.26 -14.65 -8.26
N TRP A 40 6.74 -14.51 -9.49
CA TRP A 40 6.73 -15.58 -10.48
C TRP A 40 8.05 -15.63 -11.26
N TRP A 41 8.72 -16.78 -11.26
CA TRP A 41 10.02 -16.98 -11.92
C TRP A 41 10.03 -18.11 -12.94
N PRO A 42 9.36 -17.97 -14.11
CA PRO A 42 9.40 -19.01 -15.12
C PRO A 42 10.74 -18.99 -15.88
N GLY A 43 11.59 -19.97 -15.62
CA GLY A 43 12.89 -20.11 -16.31
C GLY A 43 13.83 -18.94 -16.01
N LYS A 44 14.19 -18.16 -17.04
CA LYS A 44 15.06 -16.98 -16.90
C LYS A 44 14.31 -15.67 -16.61
N TRP A 45 12.97 -15.72 -16.54
CA TRP A 45 12.16 -14.54 -16.26
C TRP A 45 11.94 -14.35 -14.75
N ARG A 46 11.83 -13.09 -14.35
CA ARG A 46 11.48 -12.64 -12.99
C ARG A 46 10.33 -11.66 -13.10
N ILE A 47 9.16 -12.03 -12.61
CA ILE A 47 7.95 -11.24 -12.67
C ILE A 47 7.48 -11.00 -11.24
N GLU A 48 7.34 -9.73 -10.87
CA GLU A 48 6.86 -9.31 -9.56
C GLU A 48 5.71 -8.33 -9.77
N ALA A 49 4.59 -8.53 -9.08
CA ALA A 49 3.47 -7.59 -9.14
C ALA A 49 2.86 -7.38 -7.76
N GLU A 50 2.35 -6.17 -7.53
CA GLU A 50 1.60 -5.80 -6.33
C GLU A 50 0.34 -5.08 -6.77
N ALA A 51 -0.78 -5.45 -6.17
CA ALA A 51 -2.03 -4.73 -6.31
C ALA A 51 -2.62 -4.42 -4.94
N LYS A 52 -2.98 -3.16 -4.71
CA LYS A 52 -3.48 -2.67 -3.43
C LYS A 52 -4.60 -1.66 -3.63
N TYR A 53 -5.63 -1.73 -2.80
CA TYR A 53 -6.60 -0.66 -2.66
C TYR A 53 -6.40 -0.01 -1.31
N ILE A 54 -6.22 1.30 -1.28
CA ILE A 54 -5.85 2.05 -0.08
C ILE A 54 -7.07 2.82 0.39
N PHE A 55 -7.47 2.61 1.64
CA PHE A 55 -8.39 3.46 2.38
C PHE A 55 -7.56 4.30 3.36
N ALA A 56 -7.35 5.59 3.08
CA ALA A 56 -6.65 6.49 3.99
C ALA A 56 -7.62 7.52 4.57
N GLY A 57 -7.72 7.53 5.90
CA GLY A 57 -8.52 8.49 6.65
C GLY A 57 -7.66 9.40 7.51
N SER A 58 -8.15 10.60 7.78
CA SER A 58 -7.52 11.58 8.65
C SER A 58 -8.58 12.43 9.36
N ASN A 59 -8.23 13.02 10.50
CA ASN A 59 -9.01 14.12 11.07
C ASN A 59 -8.74 15.46 10.36
N GLU A 60 -7.98 15.46 9.27
CA GLU A 60 -7.76 16.57 8.35
C GLU A 60 -8.33 16.19 6.96
N PRO A 61 -9.54 16.65 6.59
CA PRO A 61 -10.26 16.16 5.40
C PRO A 61 -9.49 16.30 4.08
N ALA A 62 -8.60 17.29 3.97
CA ALA A 62 -7.74 17.48 2.81
C ALA A 62 -6.74 16.32 2.58
N ARG A 63 -6.63 15.39 3.52
CA ARG A 63 -5.71 14.23 3.48
C ARG A 63 -6.42 12.90 3.27
N ASP A 64 -7.75 12.88 3.31
CA ASP A 64 -8.52 11.69 2.98
C ASP A 64 -8.29 11.32 1.52
N ARG A 65 -8.02 10.04 1.28
CA ARG A 65 -7.83 9.53 -0.07
C ARG A 65 -8.12 8.05 -0.14
N GLU A 66 -8.69 7.67 -1.26
CA GLU A 66 -8.84 6.27 -1.64
C GLU A 66 -8.34 6.04 -3.05
N GLY A 67 -7.86 4.83 -3.33
CA GLY A 67 -7.51 4.48 -4.68
C GLY A 67 -6.69 3.21 -4.82
N TYR A 68 -6.49 2.84 -6.07
CA TYR A 68 -5.69 1.68 -6.45
C TYR A 68 -4.22 2.08 -6.60
N ARG A 69 -3.33 1.23 -6.10
CA ARG A 69 -1.92 1.23 -6.44
C ARG A 69 -1.59 -0.11 -7.06
N LEU A 70 -0.98 -0.06 -8.25
CA LEU A 70 -0.55 -1.23 -8.99
C LEU A 70 0.93 -1.08 -9.32
N SER A 71 1.71 -2.14 -9.14
CA SER A 71 3.08 -2.22 -9.61
C SER A 71 3.32 -3.53 -10.33
N LEU A 72 4.12 -3.48 -11.39
CA LEU A 72 4.57 -4.64 -12.17
C LEU A 72 6.04 -4.42 -12.52
N SER A 73 6.85 -5.43 -12.23
CA SER A 73 8.25 -5.51 -12.60
C SER A 73 8.48 -6.78 -13.38
N VAL A 74 9.19 -6.67 -14.51
CA VAL A 74 9.56 -7.80 -15.38
C VAL A 74 11.05 -7.71 -15.67
N GLY A 75 11.78 -8.78 -15.33
CA GLY A 75 13.20 -8.92 -15.56
C GLY A 75 13.54 -10.23 -16.26
N TYR A 76 14.69 -10.24 -16.93
CA TYR A 76 15.26 -11.43 -17.58
C TYR A 76 16.72 -11.61 -17.15
N ALA A 77 17.09 -12.83 -16.78
CA ALA A 77 18.47 -13.19 -16.43
C ALA A 77 19.23 -13.63 -17.69
N PHE A 78 20.19 -12.82 -18.13
CA PHE A 78 21.03 -13.10 -19.30
C PHE A 78 22.09 -14.15 -18.99
#